data_AF-A0A0U2YL97-F1
#
_entry.id   AF-A0A0U2YL97-F1
#
_cell.length_a   1.000
_cell.length_b   1.000
_cell.length_c   1.000
_cell.angle_alpha   90.00
_cell.angle_beta   90.00
_cell.angle_gamma   90.00
#
_symmetry.space_group_name_H-M   'P 1'
#
loop_
_entity.id
_entity.type
_entity.pdbx_description
1 polymer ?
#
loop_
_entity_poly.entity_id
_entity_poly.type
_entity_poly.pdbx_seq_one_letter_code
_entity_poly.pdbx_strand_id
1 'polypeptide(L)'
;MAAVLGVGLTVSQGTASAAPPAPPGVTKADVITYLKSLTGKNALSGQQGGANSNPGQWIQKVHDITGQYPGLWGGDFGFSQDDINNRQTVINQAKAEWANGTIGSLTMHACRPDVATCSFEGGSNPVKGSKLSSSEWTQIVQDGTSLNTAYKRKLDQFVPYFQQLKDAGIPIMFRPLHEMNEGWAWWGGQSGANGSARLYQDG
;
A
#
# COMPACT_ATOMS: atom_id res chain seq x y z
N MET A 1 -63.24 -1.80 -15.41
CA MET A 1 -61.95 -2.49 -15.59
C MET A 1 -60.85 -1.45 -15.50
N ALA A 2 -59.98 -1.53 -14.50
CA ALA A 2 -58.74 -0.77 -14.46
C ALA A 2 -57.66 -1.73 -13.92
N ALA A 3 -56.85 -2.26 -14.83
CA ALA A 3 -55.70 -3.08 -14.51
C ALA A 3 -54.52 -2.14 -14.23
N VAL A 4 -54.05 -2.12 -12.99
CA VAL A 4 -52.81 -1.44 -12.62
C VAL A 4 -51.68 -2.43 -12.91
N LEU A 5 -50.95 -2.22 -14.01
CA LEU A 5 -49.68 -2.89 -14.26
C LEU A 5 -48.61 -2.25 -13.36
N GLY A 6 -48.29 -2.90 -12.24
CA GLY A 6 -47.09 -2.60 -11.47
C GLY A 6 -45.87 -3.17 -12.19
N VAL A 7 -45.06 -2.31 -12.80
CA VAL A 7 -43.73 -2.66 -13.29
C VAL A 7 -42.82 -2.78 -12.06
N GLY A 8 -42.60 -4.00 -11.60
CA GLY A 8 -41.58 -4.27 -10.58
C GLY A 8 -40.20 -4.17 -11.22
N LEU A 9 -39.45 -3.10 -10.91
CA LEU A 9 -38.01 -3.08 -11.14
C LEU A 9 -37.38 -4.11 -10.20
N THR A 10 -36.98 -5.26 -10.74
CA THR A 10 -36.08 -6.18 -10.06
C THR A 10 -34.68 -5.55 -10.04
N VAL A 11 -34.34 -4.88 -8.93
CA VAL A 11 -32.95 -4.55 -8.64
C VAL A 11 -32.24 -5.86 -8.33
N SER A 12 -31.54 -6.42 -9.31
CA SER A 12 -30.57 -7.49 -9.08
C SER A 12 -29.48 -6.93 -8.18
N GLN A 13 -29.59 -7.15 -6.86
CA GLN A 13 -28.47 -6.93 -5.96
C GLN A 13 -27.46 -8.02 -6.26
N GLY A 14 -26.47 -7.70 -7.10
CA GLY A 14 -25.33 -8.58 -7.33
C GLY A 14 -24.74 -8.99 -5.98
N THR A 15 -24.75 -10.28 -5.68
CA THR A 15 -24.06 -10.83 -4.52
C THR A 15 -22.57 -10.55 -4.72
N ALA A 16 -21.94 -9.88 -3.76
CA ALA A 16 -20.50 -9.69 -3.83
C ALA A 16 -19.81 -11.05 -3.92
N SER A 17 -18.90 -11.20 -4.89
CA SER A 17 -18.04 -12.39 -4.97
C SER A 17 -17.23 -12.50 -3.69
N ALA A 18 -17.10 -13.71 -3.15
CA ALA A 18 -16.27 -13.95 -1.97
C ALA A 18 -14.78 -13.71 -2.29
N ALA A 19 -14.34 -14.02 -3.52
CA ALA A 19 -12.96 -13.85 -3.98
C ALA A 19 -12.79 -12.55 -4.79
N PRO A 20 -11.61 -11.89 -4.70
CA PRO A 20 -11.25 -10.78 -5.57
C PRO A 20 -11.24 -11.15 -7.06
N PRO A 21 -11.43 -10.18 -7.96
CA PRO A 21 -11.22 -10.40 -9.38
C PRO A 21 -9.73 -10.63 -9.66
N ALA A 22 -9.42 -11.64 -10.48
CA ALA A 22 -8.07 -12.08 -10.82
C ALA A 22 -7.86 -12.18 -12.35
N PRO A 23 -6.61 -12.11 -12.86
CA PRO A 23 -6.29 -12.22 -14.29
C PRO A 23 -6.83 -13.47 -15.01
N PRO A 24 -6.90 -13.43 -16.36
CA PRO A 24 -6.59 -12.32 -17.27
C PRO A 24 -7.75 -11.34 -17.49
N GLY A 25 -7.45 -10.11 -17.88
CA GLY A 25 -8.45 -9.11 -18.33
C GLY A 25 -9.06 -8.23 -17.24
N VAL A 26 -8.72 -8.46 -15.97
CA VAL A 26 -9.15 -7.61 -14.84
C VAL A 26 -8.43 -6.27 -14.85
N THR A 27 -9.20 -5.19 -14.76
CA THR A 27 -8.69 -3.81 -14.74
C THR A 27 -8.65 -3.24 -13.32
N LYS A 28 -7.96 -2.10 -13.16
CA LYS A 28 -8.03 -1.28 -11.93
C LYS A 28 -9.49 -0.92 -11.56
N ALA A 29 -10.34 -0.66 -12.55
CA ALA A 29 -11.74 -0.29 -12.30
C ALA A 29 -12.54 -1.46 -11.72
N ASP A 30 -12.24 -2.70 -12.14
CA ASP A 30 -12.88 -3.90 -11.61
C ASP A 30 -12.49 -4.15 -10.16
N VAL A 31 -11.22 -3.96 -9.80
CA VAL A 31 -10.76 -4.05 -8.39
C VAL A 31 -11.44 -2.99 -7.53
N ILE A 32 -11.55 -1.74 -8.00
CA ILE A 32 -12.27 -0.68 -7.27
C ILE A 32 -13.75 -1.04 -7.13
N THR A 33 -14.37 -1.57 -8.17
CA THR A 33 -15.78 -1.98 -8.16
C THR A 33 -16.01 -3.12 -7.18
N TYR A 34 -15.12 -4.11 -7.15
CA TYR A 34 -15.12 -5.19 -6.17
C TYR A 34 -15.05 -4.65 -4.75
N LEU A 35 -14.05 -3.82 -4.42
CA LEU A 35 -13.90 -3.25 -3.08
C LEU A 35 -15.11 -2.40 -2.66
N LYS A 36 -15.71 -1.64 -3.58
CA LYS A 36 -16.96 -0.90 -3.33
C LYS A 36 -18.12 -1.84 -3.05
N SER A 37 -18.20 -2.98 -3.74
CA SER A 37 -19.28 -3.96 -3.52
C SER A 37 -19.25 -4.59 -2.12
N LEU A 38 -18.08 -4.64 -1.48
CA LEU A 38 -17.91 -5.14 -0.10
C LEU A 38 -18.36 -4.12 0.95
N THR A 39 -18.34 -2.82 0.64
CA THR A 39 -18.54 -1.75 1.62
C THR A 39 -19.89 -1.90 2.34
N GLY A 40 -19.84 -2.01 3.67
CA GLY A 40 -21.03 -2.18 4.53
C GLY A 40 -21.71 -3.55 4.44
N LYS A 41 -21.17 -4.50 3.69
CA LYS A 41 -21.76 -5.84 3.47
C LYS A 41 -20.83 -6.99 3.87
N ASN A 42 -19.56 -6.89 3.52
CA ASN A 42 -18.56 -7.95 3.70
C ASN A 42 -17.22 -7.34 4.11
N ALA A 43 -16.34 -8.17 4.68
CA ALA A 43 -14.95 -7.82 4.94
C ALA A 43 -14.02 -8.65 4.05
N LEU A 44 -12.98 -8.01 3.51
CA LEU A 44 -11.90 -8.71 2.82
C LEU A 44 -10.86 -9.14 3.85
N SER A 45 -10.57 -10.44 3.94
CA SER A 45 -9.47 -10.94 4.77
C SER A 45 -8.13 -10.48 4.20
N GLY A 46 -7.18 -10.12 5.07
CA GLY A 46 -5.87 -9.66 4.65
C GLY A 46 -4.76 -10.11 5.58
N GLN A 47 -3.56 -10.29 5.02
CA GLN A 47 -2.38 -10.72 5.76
C GLN A 47 -1.14 -9.91 5.33
N GLN A 48 -0.45 -9.31 6.29
CA GLN A 48 0.88 -8.75 6.06
C GLN A 48 1.86 -9.89 5.77
N GLY A 49 2.69 -9.72 4.74
CA GLY A 49 3.74 -10.64 4.36
C GLY A 49 4.83 -10.78 5.41
N GLY A 50 5.70 -11.77 5.22
CA GLY A 50 6.88 -11.98 6.04
C GLY A 50 7.93 -10.88 5.85
N ALA A 51 9.15 -11.15 6.34
CA ALA A 51 10.31 -10.34 5.99
C ALA A 51 10.45 -10.25 4.46
N ASN A 52 11.10 -9.20 3.95
CA ASN A 52 11.23 -9.01 2.50
C ASN A 52 11.97 -10.16 1.80
N SER A 53 12.84 -10.88 2.51
CA SER A 53 13.50 -12.11 2.04
C SER A 53 12.57 -13.33 1.95
N ASN A 54 11.43 -13.33 2.64
CA ASN A 54 10.39 -14.35 2.57
C ASN A 54 8.96 -13.76 2.70
N PRO A 55 8.52 -12.97 1.71
CA PRO A 55 7.28 -12.19 1.80
C PRO A 55 6.01 -13.06 1.81
N GLY A 56 6.08 -14.29 1.28
CA GLY A 56 4.98 -15.24 1.23
C GLY A 56 4.73 -16.01 2.54
N GLN A 57 5.61 -15.90 3.54
CA GLN A 57 5.59 -16.74 4.75
C GLN A 57 4.21 -16.81 5.42
N TRP A 58 3.60 -15.64 5.70
CA TRP A 58 2.40 -15.59 6.51
C TRP A 58 1.12 -15.89 5.72
N ILE A 59 1.09 -15.55 4.44
CA ILE A 59 -0.05 -15.91 3.58
C ILE A 59 -0.12 -17.44 3.36
N GLN A 60 1.02 -18.10 3.19
CA GLN A 60 1.10 -19.56 3.16
C GLN A 60 0.68 -20.16 4.51
N LYS A 61 1.13 -19.57 5.63
CA LYS A 61 0.73 -20.04 6.96
C LYS A 61 -0.79 -19.96 7.20
N VAL A 62 -1.45 -18.92 6.70
CA VAL A 62 -2.92 -18.81 6.76
C VAL A 62 -3.58 -19.94 5.96
N HIS A 63 -3.09 -20.21 4.75
CA HIS A 63 -3.60 -21.30 3.92
C HIS A 63 -3.39 -22.68 4.58
N ASP A 64 -2.21 -22.96 5.14
CA ASP A 64 -1.92 -24.23 5.80
C ASP A 64 -2.86 -24.51 6.99
N ILE A 65 -3.30 -23.46 7.69
CA ILE A 65 -4.21 -23.58 8.84
C ILE A 65 -5.68 -23.69 8.40
N THR A 66 -6.08 -22.95 7.37
CA THR A 66 -7.50 -22.70 7.06
C THR A 66 -7.97 -23.35 5.76
N GLY A 67 -7.06 -23.80 4.91
CA GLY A 67 -7.31 -24.22 3.53
C GLY A 67 -7.66 -23.06 2.58
N GLN A 68 -7.52 -21.80 2.99
CA GLN A 68 -7.90 -20.62 2.22
C GLN A 68 -6.80 -19.56 2.22
N TYR A 69 -6.64 -18.86 1.10
CA TYR A 69 -5.79 -17.67 1.03
C TYR A 69 -6.56 -16.41 1.45
N PRO A 70 -5.93 -15.45 2.15
CA PRO A 70 -6.46 -14.10 2.32
C PRO A 70 -6.75 -13.43 0.98
N GLY A 71 -7.79 -12.62 0.89
CA GLY A 71 -8.08 -11.85 -0.32
C GLY A 71 -7.18 -10.62 -0.52
N LEU A 72 -6.37 -10.26 0.49
CA LEU A 72 -5.38 -9.20 0.45
C LEU A 72 -4.03 -9.66 1.01
N TRP A 73 -2.95 -9.36 0.30
CA TRP A 73 -1.57 -9.57 0.78
C TRP A 73 -0.83 -8.23 0.89
N GLY A 74 -0.07 -8.04 1.97
CA GLY A 74 0.71 -6.81 2.23
C GLY A 74 2.23 -7.01 2.09
N GLY A 75 2.90 -6.16 1.32
CA GLY A 75 4.35 -6.07 1.23
C GLY A 75 4.89 -4.71 1.70
N ASP A 76 6.19 -4.63 2.00
CA ASP A 76 6.85 -3.41 2.49
C ASP A 76 8.11 -3.08 1.69
N PHE A 77 8.33 -1.80 1.40
CA PHE A 77 9.56 -1.28 0.83
C PHE A 77 10.54 -0.73 1.87
N GLY A 78 10.70 -1.43 3.00
CA GLY A 78 11.59 -1.04 4.10
C GLY A 78 12.99 -0.56 3.66
N PHE A 79 13.70 0.05 4.60
CA PHE A 79 14.99 0.70 4.33
C PHE A 79 16.14 0.15 5.15
N SER A 80 16.01 -1.03 5.76
CA SER A 80 17.21 -1.78 6.11
C SER A 80 17.91 -2.21 4.82
N GLN A 81 19.21 -2.52 4.90
CA GLN A 81 19.94 -3.00 3.73
C GLN A 81 19.34 -4.32 3.20
N ASP A 82 18.84 -5.18 4.10
CA ASP A 82 18.16 -6.42 3.73
C ASP A 82 16.85 -6.13 2.98
N ASP A 83 16.05 -5.18 3.45
CA ASP A 83 14.80 -4.79 2.77
C ASP A 83 15.07 -4.28 1.36
N ILE A 84 16.10 -3.42 1.20
CA ILE A 84 16.50 -2.85 -0.08
C ILE A 84 16.94 -3.95 -1.05
N ASN A 85 17.77 -4.89 -0.58
CA ASN A 85 18.25 -6.01 -1.39
C ASN A 85 17.10 -6.93 -1.85
N ASN A 86 16.01 -7.01 -1.08
CA ASN A 86 14.90 -7.92 -1.32
C ASN A 86 13.65 -7.24 -1.92
N ARG A 87 13.70 -5.97 -2.34
CA ARG A 87 12.54 -5.28 -2.96
C ARG A 87 12.00 -6.02 -4.19
N GLN A 88 12.88 -6.61 -5.00
CA GLN A 88 12.45 -7.42 -6.14
C GLN A 88 11.71 -8.69 -5.72
N THR A 89 12.11 -9.32 -4.60
CA THR A 89 11.40 -10.48 -4.03
C THR A 89 9.97 -10.12 -3.63
N VAL A 90 9.77 -8.95 -3.01
CA VAL A 90 8.44 -8.40 -2.68
C VAL A 90 7.59 -8.18 -3.93
N ILE A 91 8.16 -7.64 -5.01
CA ILE A 91 7.45 -7.44 -6.28
C ILE A 91 7.10 -8.76 -6.97
N ASN A 92 8.00 -9.73 -6.92
CA ASN A 92 7.72 -11.07 -7.45
C ASN A 92 6.58 -11.74 -6.66
N GLN A 93 6.54 -11.56 -5.33
CA GLN A 93 5.43 -12.03 -4.51
C GLN A 93 4.12 -11.34 -4.91
N ALA A 94 4.11 -10.02 -5.08
CA ALA A 94 2.91 -9.29 -5.50
C ALA A 94 2.35 -9.82 -6.83
N LYS A 95 3.23 -10.17 -7.78
CA LYS A 95 2.85 -10.81 -9.06
C LYS A 95 2.25 -12.20 -8.86
N ALA A 96 2.85 -13.02 -7.98
CA ALA A 96 2.36 -14.36 -7.67
C ALA A 96 1.00 -14.32 -6.97
N GLU A 97 0.81 -13.44 -6.00
CA GLU A 97 -0.45 -13.25 -5.29
C GLU A 97 -1.56 -12.79 -6.22
N TRP A 98 -1.27 -11.84 -7.12
CA TRP A 98 -2.22 -11.41 -8.13
C TRP A 98 -2.65 -12.55 -9.06
N ALA A 99 -1.71 -13.39 -9.50
CA ALA A 99 -2.02 -14.58 -10.31
C ALA A 99 -2.89 -15.61 -9.55
N ASN A 100 -2.82 -15.63 -8.22
CA ASN A 100 -3.62 -16.49 -7.35
C ASN A 100 -4.95 -15.86 -6.92
N GLY A 101 -5.26 -14.65 -7.40
CA GLY A 101 -6.51 -13.94 -7.06
C GLY A 101 -6.50 -13.20 -5.73
N THR A 102 -5.32 -12.91 -5.20
CA THR A 102 -5.11 -12.07 -4.01
C THR A 102 -4.73 -10.65 -4.46
N ILE A 103 -5.40 -9.63 -3.92
CA ILE A 103 -5.03 -8.23 -4.19
C ILE A 103 -3.75 -7.90 -3.40
N GLY A 104 -2.75 -7.34 -4.07
CA GLY A 104 -1.54 -6.85 -3.39
C GLY A 104 -1.71 -5.44 -2.83
N SER A 105 -1.08 -5.19 -1.68
CA SER A 105 -0.93 -3.89 -1.03
C SER A 105 0.53 -3.64 -0.69
N LEU A 106 1.05 -2.46 -1.00
CA LEU A 106 2.42 -2.06 -0.70
C LEU A 106 2.43 -0.86 0.25
N THR A 107 3.25 -0.95 1.29
CA THR A 107 3.54 0.13 2.24
C THR A 107 5.03 0.46 2.21
N MET A 108 5.43 1.50 2.94
CA MET A 108 6.84 1.77 3.22
C MET A 108 7.04 2.22 4.67
N HIS A 109 7.99 1.59 5.34
CA HIS A 109 8.63 2.14 6.54
C HIS A 109 9.92 2.86 6.12
N ALA A 110 9.80 4.15 5.79
CA ALA A 110 10.89 4.92 5.20
C ALA A 110 11.84 5.54 6.23
N CYS A 111 13.15 5.45 6.01
CA CYS A 111 14.07 6.34 6.73
C CYS A 111 13.76 7.79 6.42
N ARG A 112 14.25 8.70 7.27
CA ARG A 112 14.29 10.12 6.93
C ARG A 112 14.94 10.32 5.54
N PRO A 113 14.52 11.35 4.77
CA PRO A 113 15.01 11.55 3.40
C PRO A 113 16.54 11.64 3.25
N ASP A 114 17.21 12.17 4.27
CA ASP A 114 18.66 12.37 4.37
C ASP A 114 19.42 11.15 4.92
N VAL A 115 18.72 10.04 5.19
CA VAL A 115 19.30 8.79 5.72
C VAL A 115 19.14 7.69 4.69
N ALA A 116 20.25 7.09 4.27
CA ALA A 116 20.24 6.05 3.22
C ALA A 116 19.54 4.77 3.68
N THR A 117 19.94 4.26 4.85
CA THR A 117 19.44 3.01 5.45
C THR A 117 19.19 3.18 6.94
N CYS A 118 18.21 2.47 7.48
CA CYS A 118 17.88 2.48 8.90
C CYS A 118 17.09 1.24 9.27
N SER A 119 17.09 0.93 10.57
CA SER A 119 16.20 -0.07 11.15
C SER A 119 14.83 0.55 11.44
N PHE A 120 13.81 -0.29 11.61
CA PHE A 120 12.51 0.17 12.09
C PHE A 120 12.62 0.85 13.47
N GLU A 121 13.32 0.20 14.40
CA GLU A 121 13.65 0.70 15.74
C GLU A 121 15.16 0.58 15.98
N GLY A 122 15.69 1.41 16.89
CA GLY A 122 17.10 1.40 17.28
C GLY A 122 18.07 2.03 16.28
N GLY A 123 19.28 2.33 16.74
CA GLY A 123 20.27 3.08 15.97
C GLY A 123 20.05 4.60 16.01
N SER A 124 20.83 5.34 15.21
CA SER A 124 20.84 6.82 15.25
C SER A 124 19.64 7.47 14.58
N ASN A 125 19.06 6.83 13.56
CA ASN A 125 17.94 7.37 12.77
C ASN A 125 16.90 6.29 12.43
N PRO A 126 16.29 5.61 13.42
CA PRO A 126 15.27 4.60 13.17
C PRO A 126 14.02 5.20 12.54
N VAL A 127 13.24 4.42 11.80
CA VAL A 127 11.93 4.89 11.31
C VAL A 127 11.06 5.37 12.48
N LYS A 128 10.91 4.54 13.50
CA LYS A 128 10.19 4.85 14.74
C LYS A 128 11.11 5.58 15.71
N GLY A 129 10.78 6.84 15.98
CA GLY A 129 11.54 7.74 16.85
C GLY A 129 12.30 8.83 16.10
N SER A 130 12.49 8.71 14.79
CA SER A 130 13.01 9.83 13.99
C SER A 130 11.97 10.93 13.82
N LYS A 131 12.44 12.18 13.89
CA LYS A 131 11.65 13.40 13.73
C LYS A 131 12.36 14.35 12.79
N LEU A 132 11.61 15.23 12.13
CA LEU A 132 12.16 16.43 11.51
C LEU A 132 11.96 17.61 12.47
N SER A 133 12.98 18.46 12.60
CA SER A 133 12.84 19.79 13.20
C SER A 133 11.94 20.69 12.35
N SER A 134 11.49 21.84 12.87
CA SER A 134 10.62 22.76 12.13
C SER A 134 11.27 23.32 10.85
N SER A 135 12.60 23.54 10.88
CA SER A 135 13.35 24.00 9.70
C SER A 135 13.48 22.90 8.65
N GLU A 136 13.74 21.66 9.07
CA GLU A 136 13.74 20.49 8.16
C GLU A 136 12.34 20.23 7.59
N TRP A 137 11.29 20.38 8.40
CA TRP A 137 9.92 20.26 7.94
C TRP A 137 9.60 21.30 6.86
N THR A 138 10.02 22.55 7.08
CA THR A 138 9.89 23.60 6.06
C THR A 138 10.64 23.24 4.78
N GLN A 139 11.83 22.64 4.90
CA GLN A 139 12.57 22.18 3.71
C GLN A 139 11.84 21.06 2.98
N ILE A 140 11.44 19.97 3.65
CA ILE A 140 10.89 18.80 2.96
C ILE A 140 9.61 19.13 2.17
N VAL A 141 8.78 20.06 2.65
CA VAL A 141 7.53 20.48 2.01
C VAL A 141 7.69 21.66 1.04
N GLN A 142 8.91 22.18 0.87
CA GLN A 142 9.24 23.23 -0.09
C GLN A 142 10.02 22.63 -1.25
N ASP A 143 9.44 22.71 -2.45
CA ASP A 143 10.08 22.21 -3.67
C ASP A 143 11.45 22.84 -3.93
N GLY A 144 12.39 21.99 -4.36
CA GLY A 144 13.75 22.41 -4.75
C GLY A 144 14.73 22.57 -3.59
N THR A 145 14.30 22.45 -2.34
CA THR A 145 15.24 22.38 -1.21
C THR A 145 16.00 21.06 -1.21
N SER A 146 17.10 20.99 -0.46
CA SER A 146 17.93 19.79 -0.36
C SER A 146 17.16 18.59 0.20
N LEU A 147 16.37 18.80 1.27
CA LEU A 147 15.60 17.73 1.90
C LEU A 147 14.39 17.28 1.07
N ASN A 148 13.70 18.21 0.39
CA ASN A 148 12.65 17.87 -0.57
C ASN A 148 13.22 17.06 -1.74
N THR A 149 14.35 17.48 -2.31
CA THR A 149 15.01 16.74 -3.39
C THR A 149 15.47 15.35 -2.92
N ALA A 150 15.97 15.24 -1.68
CA ALA A 150 16.31 13.94 -1.09
C ALA A 150 15.08 13.05 -0.90
N TYR A 151 13.94 13.63 -0.53
CA TYR A 151 12.67 12.91 -0.40
C TYR A 151 12.18 12.40 -1.75
N LYS A 152 12.15 13.24 -2.79
CA LYS A 152 11.77 12.83 -4.15
C LYS A 152 12.69 11.72 -4.67
N ARG A 153 14.02 11.85 -4.51
CA ARG A 153 14.97 10.78 -4.85
C ARG A 153 14.72 9.47 -4.09
N LYS A 154 14.22 9.53 -2.86
CA LYS A 154 13.87 8.34 -2.08
C LYS A 154 12.62 7.65 -2.64
N LEU A 155 11.62 8.42 -3.06
CA LEU A 155 10.44 7.89 -3.77
C LEU A 155 10.80 7.31 -5.15
N ASP A 156 11.73 7.93 -5.87
CA ASP A 156 12.19 7.48 -7.19
C ASP A 156 12.75 6.05 -7.16
N GLN A 157 13.27 5.60 -6.01
CA GLN A 157 13.75 4.22 -5.84
C GLN A 157 12.64 3.17 -6.02
N PHE A 158 11.38 3.55 -5.90
CA PHE A 158 10.24 2.64 -6.08
C PHE A 158 9.68 2.65 -7.50
N VAL A 159 9.97 3.69 -8.28
CA VAL A 159 9.41 3.86 -9.63
C VAL A 159 9.68 2.65 -10.54
N PRO A 160 10.90 2.08 -10.61
CA PRO A 160 11.16 0.91 -11.44
C PRO A 160 10.30 -0.31 -11.04
N TYR A 161 10.00 -0.48 -9.76
CA TYR A 161 9.20 -1.59 -9.25
C TYR A 161 7.71 -1.40 -9.57
N PHE A 162 7.18 -0.20 -9.38
CA PHE A 162 5.81 0.12 -9.79
C PHE A 162 5.62 0.07 -11.30
N GLN A 163 6.65 0.44 -12.08
CA GLN A 163 6.61 0.31 -13.54
C GLN A 163 6.47 -1.16 -13.97
N GLN A 164 7.18 -2.09 -13.33
CA GLN A 164 6.99 -3.52 -13.59
C GLN A 164 5.56 -4.01 -13.33
N LEU A 165 4.92 -3.56 -12.24
CA LEU A 165 3.53 -3.92 -11.93
C LEU A 165 2.56 -3.31 -12.95
N LYS A 166 2.79 -2.05 -13.34
CA LYS A 166 2.01 -1.36 -14.37
C LYS A 166 2.11 -2.06 -15.73
N ASP A 167 3.32 -2.42 -16.16
CA ASP A 167 3.56 -3.09 -17.44
C ASP A 167 2.92 -4.49 -17.47
N ALA A 168 2.86 -5.16 -16.31
CA ALA A 168 2.16 -6.43 -16.15
C ALA A 168 0.64 -6.29 -15.98
N GLY A 169 0.09 -5.07 -15.99
CA GLY A 169 -1.34 -4.82 -15.80
C GLY A 169 -1.85 -5.15 -14.40
N ILE A 170 -0.99 -5.12 -13.38
CA ILE A 170 -1.32 -5.51 -12.01
C ILE A 170 -1.69 -4.27 -11.19
N PRO A 171 -2.96 -4.11 -10.79
CA PRO A 171 -3.34 -3.07 -9.84
C PRO A 171 -2.81 -3.41 -8.45
N ILE A 172 -2.27 -2.41 -7.76
CA ILE A 172 -1.77 -2.53 -6.39
C ILE A 172 -2.37 -1.44 -5.52
N MET A 173 -2.75 -1.78 -4.29
CA MET A 173 -3.04 -0.78 -3.28
C MET A 173 -1.72 -0.19 -2.79
N PHE A 174 -1.59 1.13 -2.78
CA PHE A 174 -0.39 1.78 -2.26
C PHE A 174 -0.78 2.63 -1.05
N ARG A 175 -0.17 2.32 0.09
CA ARG A 175 -0.38 2.98 1.38
C ARG A 175 0.94 3.57 1.90
N PRO A 176 1.49 4.60 1.21
CA PRO A 176 2.70 5.28 1.65
C PRO A 176 2.45 6.01 2.97
N LEU A 177 3.53 6.42 3.65
CA LEU A 177 3.52 7.34 4.80
C LEU A 177 2.30 7.16 5.72
N HIS A 178 2.14 5.96 6.28
CA HIS A 178 0.94 5.60 7.03
C HIS A 178 0.96 6.15 8.46
N GLU A 179 -0.18 6.14 9.14
CA GLU A 179 -0.31 6.58 10.55
C GLU A 179 0.11 8.04 10.78
N MET A 180 -0.18 8.91 9.81
CA MET A 180 0.26 10.31 9.80
C MET A 180 -0.30 11.16 10.95
N ASN A 181 -1.39 10.71 11.55
CA ASN A 181 -1.97 11.36 12.72
C ASN A 181 -1.17 11.09 14.00
N GLU A 182 -0.20 10.18 13.93
CA GLU A 182 0.70 9.85 15.03
C GLU A 182 2.06 10.51 14.86
N GLY A 183 2.75 10.72 15.98
CA GLY A 183 4.09 11.31 16.00
C GLY A 183 5.22 10.30 16.01
N TRP A 184 5.02 9.00 15.75
CA TRP A 184 6.13 8.05 15.94
C TRP A 184 7.12 8.04 14.76
N ALA A 185 6.69 8.41 13.55
CA ALA A 185 7.53 8.53 12.36
C ALA A 185 7.82 9.99 12.01
N TRP A 186 8.84 10.22 11.19
CA TRP A 186 9.25 11.57 10.78
C TRP A 186 8.20 12.28 9.92
N TRP A 187 7.35 11.53 9.19
CA TRP A 187 6.31 12.07 8.33
C TRP A 187 5.00 12.43 9.07
N GLY A 188 4.86 12.00 10.32
CA GLY A 188 3.61 12.10 11.09
C GLY A 188 3.60 13.20 12.15
N GLY A 189 2.40 13.58 12.58
CA GLY A 189 2.18 14.49 13.71
C GLY A 189 2.28 15.97 13.38
N GLN A 190 2.31 16.36 12.10
CA GLN A 190 2.34 17.76 11.68
C GLN A 190 0.95 18.20 11.23
N SER A 191 0.43 19.27 11.82
CA SER A 191 -0.92 19.79 11.55
C SER A 191 -0.91 21.05 10.68
N GLY A 192 -2.09 21.45 10.20
CA GLY A 192 -2.27 22.66 9.40
C GLY A 192 -2.03 22.47 7.91
N ALA A 193 -2.14 23.56 7.14
CA ALA A 193 -2.05 23.55 5.67
C ALA A 193 -0.70 23.04 5.13
N ASN A 194 0.38 23.28 5.88
CA ASN A 194 1.72 22.76 5.60
C ASN A 194 2.07 21.56 6.49
N GLY A 195 1.07 20.90 7.08
CA GLY A 195 1.26 19.71 7.92
C GLY A 195 1.54 18.45 7.09
N SER A 196 1.44 17.28 7.73
CA SER A 196 1.84 15.99 7.15
C SER A 196 1.18 15.71 5.80
N ALA A 197 -0.07 16.15 5.59
CA ALA A 197 -0.79 15.99 4.33
C ALA A 197 -0.10 16.65 3.11
N ARG A 198 0.77 17.63 3.35
CA ARG A 198 1.49 18.33 2.28
C ARG A 198 2.42 17.39 1.49
N LEU A 199 2.94 16.34 2.14
CA LEU A 199 3.81 15.33 1.51
C LEU A 199 3.12 14.54 0.37
N TYR A 200 1.79 14.62 0.24
CA TYR A 200 1.00 13.97 -0.83
C TYR A 200 0.64 14.91 -1.98
N GLN A 201 0.96 16.20 -1.84
CA GLN A 201 0.54 17.25 -2.77
C GLN A 201 1.72 17.78 -3.59
N ASP A 202 2.95 17.44 -3.20
CA ASP A 202 4.16 17.87 -3.88
C ASP A 202 4.36 17.01 -5.14
N GLY A 203 4.27 17.67 -6.30
CA GLY A 203 4.65 17.16 -7.63
C GLY A 203 5.86 17.91 -8.13
#